data_AF-A0A3A0G0V9-F1
#
_entry.id   AF-A0A3A0G0V9-F1
#
_cell.length_a   1.000
_cell.length_b   1.000
_cell.length_c   1.000
_cell.angle_alpha   90.00
_cell.angle_beta   90.00
_cell.angle_gamma   90.00
#
_symmetry.space_group_name_H-M   'P 1'
#
loop_
_entity.id
_entity.type
_entity.pdbx_description
1 polymer ?
#
loop_
_entity_poly.entity_id
_entity_poly.type
_entity_poly.pdbx_seq_one_letter_code
_entity_poly.pdbx_strand_id
1 'polypeptide(L)'
;MKTLLLRMEPIVWLLFGAGIMVGTLLLPGYLLTVTLAGPLGLLPDGALAYDRVYGIASNPIGRLVLLALVALPLWKGAHHTRALAVDLLGHGADAPVGSLLYAIAAVGSVLGILAVLAL
;
A
#
# COMPACT_ATOMS: atom_id res chain seq x y z
N MET A 1 24.88 3.17 -1.60
CA MET A 1 23.42 3.04 -1.44
C MET A 1 22.79 4.31 -0.86
N LYS A 2 23.31 4.87 0.25
CA LYS A 2 22.75 6.08 0.88
C LYS A 2 22.57 7.29 -0.05
N THR A 3 23.53 7.55 -0.95
CA THR A 3 23.43 8.64 -1.94
C THR A 3 22.23 8.49 -2.90
N LEU A 4 21.87 7.26 -3.27
CA LEU A 4 20.70 7.01 -4.12
C LEU A 4 19.40 7.28 -3.37
N LEU A 5 19.31 6.84 -2.11
CA LEU A 5 18.14 7.09 -1.25
C LEU A 5 17.85 8.58 -1.11
N LEU A 6 18.88 9.40 -0.87
CA LEU A 6 18.75 10.85 -0.76
C LEU A 6 18.25 11.50 -2.07
N ARG A 7 18.71 11.00 -3.23
CA ARG A 7 18.24 11.51 -4.53
C ARG A 7 16.78 11.14 -4.82
N MET A 8 16.33 10.00 -4.33
CA MET A 8 14.95 9.53 -4.49
C MET A 8 13.99 10.09 -3.43
N GLU A 9 14.52 10.76 -2.41
CA GLU A 9 13.76 11.24 -1.25
C GLU A 9 12.54 12.10 -1.61
N PRO A 10 12.59 13.01 -2.62
CA PRO A 10 11.39 13.75 -3.03
C PRO A 10 10.27 12.84 -3.57
N ILE A 11 10.61 11.81 -4.33
CA ILE A 11 9.64 10.85 -4.88
C ILE A 11 9.06 10.00 -3.75
N VAL A 12 9.93 9.52 -2.85
CA VAL A 12 9.52 8.75 -1.68
C VAL A 12 8.59 9.58 -0.79
N TRP A 13 8.90 10.84 -0.54
CA TRP A 13 8.06 11.73 0.27
C TRP A 13 6.71 12.02 -0.38
N LEU A 14 6.66 12.18 -1.70
CA LEU A 14 5.38 12.32 -2.42
C LEU A 14 4.48 11.09 -2.20
N LEU A 15 5.03 9.89 -2.41
CA LEU A 15 4.28 8.63 -2.26
C LEU A 15 3.92 8.35 -0.80
N PHE A 16 4.82 8.65 0.12
CA PHE A 16 4.59 8.60 1.56
C PHE A 16 3.45 9.53 2.00
N GLY A 17 3.49 10.80 1.58
CA GLY A 17 2.45 11.79 1.90
C GLY A 17 1.09 11.39 1.35
N ALA A 18 1.05 10.91 0.10
CA ALA A 18 -0.17 10.35 -0.49
C ALA A 18 -0.65 9.11 0.29
N GLY A 19 0.26 8.26 0.77
CA GLY A 19 -0.04 7.13 1.64
C GLY A 19 -0.60 7.51 3.01
N ILE A 20 -0.09 8.57 3.63
CA ILE A 20 -0.66 9.10 4.87
C ILE A 20 -2.10 9.57 4.65
N MET A 21 -2.36 10.32 3.58
CA MET A 21 -3.68 10.90 3.33
C MET A 21 -4.65 9.87 2.74
N VAL A 22 -4.45 9.51 1.46
CA VAL A 22 -5.36 8.69 0.67
C VAL A 22 -5.30 7.24 1.12
N GLY A 23 -4.10 6.69 1.30
CA GLY A 23 -3.92 5.31 1.75
C GLY A 23 -4.62 5.06 3.09
N THR A 24 -4.35 5.91 4.08
CA THR A 24 -4.99 5.80 5.41
C THR A 24 -6.50 6.07 5.37
N LEU A 25 -7.01 6.92 4.48
CA LEU A 25 -8.45 7.14 4.34
C LEU A 25 -9.17 5.87 3.84
N LEU A 26 -8.57 5.15 2.90
CA LEU A 26 -9.19 3.96 2.27
C LEU A 26 -9.05 2.69 3.12
N LEU A 27 -7.93 2.54 3.83
CA LEU A 27 -7.59 1.32 4.58
C LEU A 27 -8.65 0.87 5.60
N PRO A 28 -9.19 1.74 6.48
CA PRO A 28 -10.17 1.33 7.48
C PRO A 28 -11.40 0.67 6.86
N GLY A 29 -11.90 1.22 5.75
CA GLY A 29 -13.02 0.63 5.02
C GLY A 29 -12.71 -0.77 4.52
N TYR A 30 -11.54 -0.96 3.91
CA TYR A 30 -11.10 -2.28 3.44
C TYR A 30 -10.90 -3.27 4.59
N LEU A 31 -10.21 -2.86 5.66
CA LEU A 31 -9.95 -3.72 6.81
C LEU A 31 -11.25 -4.15 7.49
N LEU A 32 -12.15 -3.21 7.76
CA LEU A 32 -13.42 -3.50 8.41
C LEU A 32 -14.31 -4.40 7.54
N THR A 33 -14.34 -4.20 6.23
CA THR A 33 -15.22 -4.97 5.34
C THR A 33 -14.61 -6.31 4.92
N VAL A 34 -13.44 -6.30 4.29
CA VAL A 34 -12.83 -7.48 3.66
C VAL A 34 -12.11 -8.35 4.69
N THR A 35 -11.39 -7.76 5.64
CA THR A 35 -10.55 -8.55 6.57
C THR A 35 -11.26 -8.95 7.86
N LEU A 36 -12.31 -8.22 8.26
CA LEU A 36 -13.05 -8.44 9.50
C LEU A 36 -14.48 -8.91 9.24
N ALA A 37 -15.35 -8.04 8.70
CA ALA A 37 -16.78 -8.32 8.59
C ALA A 37 -17.09 -9.50 7.67
N GLY A 38 -16.38 -9.64 6.54
CA GLY A 38 -16.53 -10.77 5.63
C GLY A 38 -16.29 -12.12 6.30
N PRO A 39 -15.08 -12.38 6.86
CA PRO A 39 -14.78 -13.61 7.57
C PRO A 39 -15.68 -13.90 8.78
N LEU A 40 -16.22 -12.85 9.43
CA LEU A 40 -17.12 -12.97 10.57
C LEU A 40 -18.60 -13.16 10.17
N GLY A 41 -18.94 -13.15 8.87
CA GLY A 41 -20.32 -13.28 8.41
C GLY A 41 -21.21 -12.08 8.75
N LEU A 42 -20.62 -10.91 8.94
CA LEU A 42 -21.33 -9.68 9.33
C LEU A 42 -21.81 -8.85 8.13
N LEU A 43 -21.55 -9.31 6.90
CA LEU A 43 -21.97 -8.67 5.67
C LEU A 43 -23.23 -9.33 5.10
N PRO A 44 -24.06 -8.60 4.34
CA PRO A 44 -25.16 -9.20 3.59
C PRO A 44 -24.68 -10.32 2.66
N ASP A 45 -25.55 -11.29 2.42
CA ASP A 45 -25.26 -12.40 1.51
C ASP A 45 -24.81 -11.89 0.13
N GLY A 46 -23.71 -12.47 -0.36
CA GLY A 46 -23.13 -12.09 -1.65
C GLY A 46 -22.42 -10.72 -1.68
N ALA A 47 -22.26 -10.02 -0.55
CA ALA A 47 -21.55 -8.74 -0.52
C ALA A 47 -20.09 -8.85 -1.03
N LEU A 48 -19.43 -9.98 -0.78
CA LEU A 48 -18.09 -10.29 -1.30
C LEU A 48 -18.11 -11.41 -2.35
N ALA A 49 -19.27 -11.67 -2.99
CA ALA A 49 -19.36 -12.63 -4.09
C ALA A 49 -18.45 -12.19 -5.25
N TYR A 50 -17.84 -13.17 -5.92
CA TYR A 50 -16.86 -12.94 -6.98
C TYR A 50 -17.36 -11.97 -8.05
N ASP A 51 -18.54 -12.21 -8.62
CA ASP A 51 -19.08 -11.39 -9.73
C ASP A 51 -19.29 -9.92 -9.31
N ARG A 52 -19.74 -9.69 -8.08
CA ARG A 52 -19.94 -8.35 -7.53
C ARG A 52 -18.61 -7.63 -7.35
N VAL A 53 -17.64 -8.28 -6.71
CA VAL A 53 -16.32 -7.69 -6.45
C VAL A 53 -15.57 -7.47 -7.76
N TYR A 54 -15.60 -8.43 -8.68
CA TYR A 54 -15.01 -8.31 -10.01
C TYR A 54 -15.65 -7.16 -10.80
N GLY A 55 -16.98 -6.99 -10.75
CA GLY A 55 -17.67 -5.87 -11.39
C GLY A 55 -17.24 -4.50 -10.85
N ILE A 56 -17.09 -4.38 -9.53
CA ILE A 56 -16.56 -3.15 -8.90
C ILE A 56 -15.09 -2.93 -9.30
N ALA A 57 -14.27 -3.96 -9.19
CA ALA A 57 -12.83 -3.91 -9.45
C ALA A 57 -12.50 -3.61 -10.92
N SER A 58 -13.34 -4.05 -11.85
CA SER A 58 -13.14 -3.87 -13.29
C SER A 58 -13.53 -2.48 -13.79
N ASN A 59 -14.35 -1.72 -13.03
CA ASN A 59 -14.68 -0.33 -13.35
C ASN A 59 -13.45 0.58 -13.21
N PRO A 60 -13.24 1.60 -14.09
CA PRO A 60 -12.11 2.52 -14.01
C PRO A 60 -11.87 3.16 -12.63
N ILE A 61 -12.93 3.58 -11.94
CA ILE A 61 -12.83 4.16 -10.59
C ILE A 61 -12.43 3.09 -9.58
N GLY A 62 -13.00 1.89 -9.68
CA GLY A 62 -12.66 0.76 -8.82
C GLY A 62 -11.20 0.33 -8.96
N ARG A 63 -10.67 0.30 -10.19
CA ARG A 63 -9.25 0.06 -10.49
C ARG A 63 -8.36 1.11 -9.82
N LEU A 64 -8.70 2.40 -9.93
CA LEU A 64 -7.94 3.48 -9.30
C LEU A 64 -7.95 3.36 -7.77
N VAL A 65 -9.10 3.08 -7.17
CA VAL A 65 -9.23 2.88 -5.72
C VAL A 65 -8.43 1.66 -5.26
N LEU A 66 -8.51 0.53 -5.96
CA LEU A 66 -7.74 -0.68 -5.65
C LEU A 66 -6.25 -0.43 -5.74
N LEU A 67 -5.79 0.27 -6.79
CA LEU A 67 -4.38 0.60 -6.94
C LEU A 67 -3.91 1.53 -5.81
N ALA A 68 -4.69 2.55 -5.46
CA ALA A 68 -4.37 3.44 -4.35
C ALA A 68 -4.32 2.70 -3.00
N LEU A 69 -5.26 1.78 -2.78
CA LEU A 69 -5.37 0.96 -1.58
C LEU A 69 -4.21 -0.05 -1.43
N VAL A 70 -3.65 -0.53 -2.54
CA VAL A 70 -2.49 -1.44 -2.52
C VAL A 70 -1.17 -0.68 -2.46
N ALA A 71 -0.94 0.25 -3.38
CA ALA A 71 0.38 0.87 -3.56
C ALA A 71 0.71 1.89 -2.47
N LEU A 72 -0.19 2.83 -2.16
CA LEU A 72 0.14 3.95 -1.27
C LEU A 72 0.44 3.51 0.18
N PRO A 73 -0.27 2.52 0.76
CA PRO A 73 0.06 2.01 2.08
C PRO A 73 1.42 1.32 2.17
N LEU A 74 1.91 0.72 1.08
CA LEU A 74 3.26 0.14 1.05
C LEU A 74 4.32 1.22 1.25
N TRP A 75 4.18 2.37 0.58
CA TRP A 75 5.09 3.51 0.74
C TRP A 75 4.99 4.14 2.12
N LYS A 76 3.77 4.30 2.65
CA LYS A 76 3.54 4.73 4.04
C LYS A 76 4.25 3.82 5.03
N GLY A 77 4.00 2.51 4.94
CA GLY A 77 4.57 1.50 5.82
C GLY A 77 6.09 1.47 5.72
N ALA A 78 6.63 1.40 4.50
CA ALA A 78 8.07 1.38 4.26
C ALA A 78 8.78 2.59 4.89
N HIS A 79 8.23 3.80 4.74
CA HIS A 79 8.86 5.01 5.28
C HIS A 79 8.83 5.03 6.82
N HIS A 80 7.68 4.74 7.44
CA HIS A 80 7.58 4.68 8.91
C HIS A 80 8.44 3.55 9.50
N THR A 81 8.47 2.36 8.88
CA THR A 81 9.28 1.24 9.38
C THR A 81 10.77 1.53 9.22
N ARG A 82 11.19 2.23 8.17
CA ARG A 82 12.58 2.73 8.05
C ARG A 82 12.92 3.68 9.19
N ALA A 83 12.07 4.66 9.48
CA ALA A 83 12.28 5.61 10.57
C ALA A 83 12.39 4.89 11.92
N LEU A 84 11.44 3.99 12.20
CA LEU A 84 11.46 3.15 13.41
C LEU A 84 12.75 2.32 13.53
N ALA A 85 13.23 1.74 12.43
CA ALA A 85 14.47 0.97 12.44
C ALA A 85 15.69 1.84 12.74
N VAL A 86 15.74 3.07 12.22
CA VAL A 86 16.81 4.03 12.54
C VAL A 86 16.76 4.45 14.01
N ASP A 87 15.57 4.65 14.56
CA ASP A 87 15.38 5.02 15.96
C ASP A 87 15.81 3.88 16.92
N LEU A 88 15.52 2.62 16.57
CA LEU A 88 15.80 1.46 17.41
C LEU A 88 17.21 0.88 17.23
N LEU A 89 17.75 0.92 16.02
CA LEU A 89 19.01 0.24 15.65
C LEU A 89 20.15 1.22 15.31
N GLY A 90 19.86 2.51 15.28
CA GLY A 90 20.81 3.58 14.97
C GLY A 90 20.96 3.85 13.47
N HIS A 91 21.71 4.92 13.15
CA HIS A 91 21.82 5.46 11.78
C HIS A 91 22.50 4.53 10.78
N GLY A 92 23.22 3.50 11.25
CA GLY A 92 23.78 2.47 10.39
C GLY A 92 22.73 1.61 9.69
N ALA A 93 21.53 1.47 10.28
CA ALA A 93 20.43 0.70 9.72
C ALA A 93 19.72 1.42 8.56
N ASP A 94 19.90 2.73 8.42
CA ASP A 94 19.16 3.58 7.46
C ASP A 94 19.30 3.09 6.01
N ALA A 95 20.53 2.94 5.54
CA ALA A 95 20.80 2.54 4.17
C ALA A 95 20.32 1.12 3.83
N PRO A 96 20.64 0.06 4.61
CA PRO A 96 20.18 -1.29 4.29
C PRO A 96 18.66 -1.44 4.42
N VAL A 97 18.06 -0.96 5.52
CA VAL A 97 16.62 -1.10 5.76
C VAL A 97 15.82 -0.25 4.78
N GLY A 98 16.22 1.01 4.56
CA GLY A 98 15.56 1.89 3.61
C GLY A 98 15.60 1.32 2.18
N SER A 99 16.73 0.79 1.74
CA SER A 99 16.85 0.17 0.41
C SER A 99 15.93 -1.04 0.27
N LEU A 100 15.88 -1.92 1.28
CA LEU A 100 15.01 -3.10 1.27
C LEU A 100 13.52 -2.72 1.25
N LEU A 101 13.09 -1.85 2.17
CA LEU A 101 11.69 -1.49 2.31
C LEU A 101 11.15 -0.75 1.08
N TYR A 102 11.94 0.15 0.49
CA TYR A 102 11.52 0.82 -0.75
C TYR A 102 11.56 -0.09 -1.97
N ALA A 103 12.47 -1.08 -2.02
CA ALA A 103 12.42 -2.10 -3.06
C ALA A 103 11.14 -2.95 -2.95
N ILE A 104 10.77 -3.37 -1.74
CA ILE A 104 9.52 -4.09 -1.48
C ILE A 104 8.31 -3.24 -1.89
N ALA A 105 8.28 -1.96 -1.50
CA ALA A 105 7.18 -1.06 -1.86
C ALA A 105 7.09 -0.85 -3.39
N ALA A 106 8.22 -0.70 -4.08
CA ALA A 106 8.26 -0.56 -5.53
C ALA A 106 7.79 -1.83 -6.24
N VAL A 107 8.31 -3.00 -5.87
CA VAL A 107 7.90 -4.29 -6.44
C VAL A 107 6.42 -4.54 -6.18
N GLY A 108 5.95 -4.35 -4.95
CA GLY A 108 4.54 -4.50 -4.61
C GLY A 108 3.63 -3.53 -5.39
N SER A 109 4.08 -2.29 -5.60
CA SER A 109 3.36 -1.32 -6.44
C SER A 109 3.26 -1.79 -7.90
N VAL A 110 4.37 -2.27 -8.48
CA VAL A 110 4.38 -2.80 -9.86
C VAL A 110 3.47 -4.02 -9.99
N LEU A 111 3.55 -4.97 -9.06
CA LEU A 111 2.67 -6.13 -9.05
C LEU A 111 1.20 -5.72 -8.92
N GLY A 112 0.89 -4.75 -8.06
CA GLY A 112 -0.46 -4.19 -7.92
C GLY A 112 -0.97 -3.54 -9.21
N ILE A 113 -0.12 -2.76 -9.89
CA ILE A 113 -0.45 -2.16 -11.20
C ILE A 113 -0.75 -3.27 -12.21
N LEU A 114 0.13 -4.25 -12.35
CA LEU A 114 -0.04 -5.35 -13.30
C LEU A 114 -1.32 -6.15 -13.01
N ALA A 115 -1.59 -6.46 -11.74
CA ALA A 115 -2.80 -7.17 -11.34
C ALA A 115 -4.07 -6.39 -11.68
N VAL A 116 -4.10 -5.07 -11.41
CA VAL A 116 -5.26 -4.21 -11.72
C VAL A 116 -5.45 -4.02 -13.23
N LEU A 117 -4.37 -3.98 -14.01
CA LEU A 117 -4.44 -3.92 -15.47
C LEU A 117 -4.93 -5.24 -16.09
N ALA A 118 -4.70 -6.36 -15.41
CA ALA A 118 -5.14 -7.68 -15.84
C ALA A 118 -6.60 -8.03 -15.49
N LEU A 119 -7.29 -7.18 -14.70
CA LEU A 119 -8.73 -7.28 -14.46
C LEU A 119 -9.53 -6.97 -15.72
#